data_AF-A0A3D0WTV2-F1
#
_entry.id   AF-A0A3D0WTV2-F1
#
_cell.length_a   1.000
_cell.length_b   1.000
_cell.length_c   1.000
_cell.angle_alpha   90.00
_cell.angle_beta   90.00
_cell.angle_gamma   90.00
#
_symmetry.space_group_name_H-M   'P 1'
#
loop_
_entity.id
_entity.type
_entity.pdbx_description
1 polymer ?
#
loop_
_entity_poly.entity_id
_entity_poly.type
_entity_poly.pdbx_seq_one_letter_code
_entity_poly.pdbx_strand_id
1 'polypeptide(L)'
;MTHIFYMLLFVFILYEIFVFANAEIIINKKKEYKNTPEYDRLEYLSGNFNLVLYSAFNILYLLYVFVGLFSSQWFLFLLVLGMSFIPKDTATKRKADVVISIVVLLFILLNKYHLHINLF
;
A
#
# COMPACT_ATOMS: atom_id res chain seq x y z
N MET A 1 -10.70 -5.03 19.65
CA MET A 1 -9.43 -5.13 18.90
C MET A 1 -9.63 -5.50 17.45
N THR A 2 -10.34 -6.58 17.16
CA THR A 2 -10.62 -7.07 15.79
C THR A 2 -11.29 -6.01 14.91
N HIS A 3 -12.38 -5.38 15.35
CA HIS A 3 -13.08 -4.37 14.53
C HIS A 3 -12.23 -3.15 14.17
N ILE A 4 -11.36 -2.69 15.08
CA ILE A 4 -10.44 -1.56 14.81
C ILE A 4 -9.44 -1.95 13.73
N PHE A 5 -8.90 -3.18 13.78
CA PHE A 5 -7.98 -3.69 12.76
C PHE A 5 -8.62 -3.72 11.36
N TYR A 6 -9.87 -4.18 11.24
CA TYR A 6 -10.57 -4.22 9.95
C TYR A 6 -11.14 -2.86 9.51
N MET A 7 -11.43 -1.95 10.44
CA MET A 7 -11.73 -0.55 10.09
C MET A 7 -10.49 0.13 9.49
N LEU A 8 -9.31 -0.14 10.05
CA LEU A 8 -8.05 0.33 9.48
C LEU A 8 -7.74 -0.33 8.13
N LEU A 9 -8.08 -1.62 7.94
CA LEU A 9 -8.02 -2.30 6.64
C LEU A 9 -8.80 -1.52 5.58
N PHE A 10 -10.02 -1.09 5.92
CA PHE A 10 -10.87 -0.32 5.02
C PHE A 10 -10.23 1.03 4.65
N VAL A 11 -9.59 1.71 5.61
CA VAL A 11 -8.81 2.93 5.31
C VAL A 11 -7.66 2.63 4.34
N PHE A 12 -6.97 1.50 4.48
CA PHE A 12 -5.91 1.12 3.54
C PHE A 12 -6.44 0.74 2.15
N ILE A 13 -7.64 0.18 2.03
CA ILE A 13 -8.30 -0.03 0.73
C ILE A 13 -8.57 1.31 0.06
N LEU A 14 -9.11 2.29 0.80
CA LEU A 14 -9.32 3.65 0.26
C LEU A 14 -8.00 4.31 -0.15
N TYR A 15 -6.94 4.12 0.63
CA TYR A 15 -5.60 4.58 0.30
C TYR A 15 -5.08 3.95 -1.00
N GLU A 16 -5.25 2.64 -1.19
CA GLU A 16 -4.85 1.96 -2.43
C GLU A 16 -5.62 2.50 -3.64
N ILE A 17 -6.92 2.78 -3.50
CA ILE A 17 -7.71 3.44 -4.56
C ILE A 17 -7.14 4.83 -4.89
N PHE A 18 -6.74 5.60 -3.87
CA PHE A 18 -6.09 6.90 -4.07
C PHE A 18 -4.74 6.74 -4.80
N VAL A 19 -3.94 5.74 -4.43
CA VAL A 19 -2.66 5.43 -5.10
C VAL A 19 -2.88 5.02 -6.55
N PHE A 20 -3.93 4.24 -6.84
CA PHE A 20 -4.31 3.87 -8.20
C PHE A 20 -4.59 5.10 -9.07
N ALA A 21 -5.41 6.02 -8.58
CA ALA A 21 -5.79 7.24 -9.29
C ALA A 21 -4.57 8.15 -9.56
N ASN A 22 -3.61 8.18 -8.64
CA ASN A 22 -2.44 9.07 -8.71
C ASN A 22 -1.15 8.36 -9.16
N ALA A 23 -1.24 7.13 -9.68
CA ALA A 23 -0.07 6.28 -9.94
C ALA A 23 0.97 6.93 -10.88
N GLU A 24 0.52 7.69 -11.88
CA GLU A 24 1.40 8.39 -12.83
C GLU A 24 2.15 9.54 -12.17
N ILE A 25 1.44 10.36 -11.39
CA ILE A 25 2.02 11.48 -10.64
C ILE A 25 3.08 10.97 -9.66
N ILE A 26 2.77 9.89 -8.93
CA ILE A 26 3.68 9.28 -7.96
C ILE A 26 4.97 8.78 -8.63
N ILE A 27 4.85 8.10 -9.78
CA ILE A 27 6.02 7.59 -10.51
C ILE A 27 6.87 8.74 -11.04
N ASN A 28 6.26 9.80 -11.57
CA ASN A 28 7.01 10.95 -12.08
C ASN A 28 7.74 11.69 -10.95
N LYS A 29 7.07 11.97 -9.83
CA LYS A 29 7.71 12.59 -8.65
C LYS A 29 8.82 11.74 -8.05
N LYS A 30 8.66 10.41 -8.05
CA LYS A 30 9.72 9.49 -7.60
C LYS A 30 10.93 9.51 -8.53
N LYS A 31 10.72 9.63 -9.85
CA LYS A 31 11.80 9.79 -10.84
C LYS A 31 12.51 11.13 -10.69
N GLU A 32 11.76 12.22 -10.55
CA GLU A 32 12.30 13.55 -10.27
C GLU A 32 13.17 13.54 -9.00
N TYR A 33 12.64 13.04 -7.88
CA TYR A 33 13.40 12.91 -6.63
C TYR A 33 14.70 12.10 -6.79
N LYS A 34 14.67 11.01 -7.57
CA LYS A 34 15.84 10.19 -7.86
C LYS A 34 16.90 10.95 -8.68
N ASN A 35 16.46 11.83 -9.57
CA ASN A 35 17.32 12.66 -10.41
C ASN A 35 17.81 13.93 -9.70
N THR A 36 17.18 14.36 -8.60
CA THR A 36 17.62 15.49 -7.78
C THR A 36 18.95 15.18 -7.09
N PRO A 37 19.97 16.08 -7.19
CA PRO A 37 21.23 15.95 -6.47
C PRO A 37 21.01 15.78 -4.97
N GLU A 38 21.87 14.99 -4.32
CA GLU A 38 21.68 14.61 -2.91
C GLU A 38 21.58 15.81 -1.96
N TYR A 39 22.35 16.87 -2.22
CA TYR A 39 22.33 18.11 -1.42
C TYR A 39 21.00 18.89 -1.54
N ASP A 40 20.29 18.77 -2.67
CA ASP A 40 19.01 19.47 -2.93
C ASP A 40 17.78 18.63 -2.54
N ARG A 41 17.94 17.37 -2.14
CA ARG A 41 16.82 16.47 -1.86
C ARG A 41 15.94 16.92 -0.70
N LEU A 42 16.52 17.53 0.33
CA LEU A 42 15.76 18.05 1.47
C LEU A 42 14.83 19.19 1.05
N GLU A 43 15.33 20.10 0.21
CA GLU A 43 14.54 21.19 -0.34
C GLU A 43 13.47 20.69 -1.33
N TYR A 44 13.81 19.69 -2.15
CA TYR A 44 12.80 19.03 -2.99
C TYR A 44 11.69 18.37 -2.17
N LEU A 45 12.02 17.71 -1.06
CA LEU A 45 11.03 17.07 -0.18
C LEU A 45 10.16 18.09 0.56
N SER A 46 10.73 19.22 1.00
CA SER A 46 9.96 20.30 1.63
C SER A 46 8.95 20.92 0.64
N GLY A 47 9.33 21.08 -0.62
CA GLY A 47 8.43 21.52 -1.70
C GLY A 47 7.43 20.46 -2.18
N ASN A 48 7.65 19.18 -1.87
CA ASN A 48 6.82 18.06 -2.32
C ASN A 48 6.23 17.27 -1.15
N PHE A 49 5.48 17.95 -0.30
CA PHE A 49 4.82 17.35 0.87
C PHE A 49 3.98 16.09 0.54
N ASN A 50 3.35 16.05 -0.65
CA ASN A 50 2.59 14.87 -1.10
C ASN A 50 3.45 13.60 -1.23
N LEU A 51 4.73 13.73 -1.62
CA LEU A 51 5.65 12.60 -1.73
C LEU A 51 6.06 12.11 -0.34
N VAL A 52 6.25 13.03 0.62
CA VAL A 52 6.53 12.71 2.02
C VAL A 52 5.36 11.96 2.65
N LEU A 53 4.13 12.48 2.49
CA LEU A 53 2.91 11.82 2.95
C LEU A 53 2.76 10.45 2.33
N TYR A 54 2.92 10.34 1.00
CA TYR A 54 2.86 9.06 0.32
C TYR A 54 3.85 8.04 0.90
N SER A 55 5.09 8.45 1.16
CA SER A 55 6.10 7.58 1.80
C SER A 55 5.71 7.18 3.21
N ALA A 56 5.22 8.13 4.03
CA ALA A 56 4.78 7.87 5.39
C ALA A 56 3.61 6.87 5.44
N PHE A 57 2.60 7.04 4.59
CA PHE A 57 1.48 6.11 4.49
C PHE A 57 1.92 4.71 4.03
N ASN A 58 2.89 4.59 3.12
CA ASN A 58 3.43 3.28 2.74
C ASN A 58 4.14 2.59 3.91
N ILE A 59 4.87 3.32 4.76
CA ILE A 59 5.50 2.76 5.96
C ILE A 59 4.44 2.28 6.94
N LEU A 60 3.41 3.09 7.19
CA LEU A 60 2.29 2.70 8.06
C LEU A 60 1.55 1.48 7.50
N TYR A 61 1.34 1.43 6.19
CA TYR A 61 0.70 0.31 5.53
C TYR A 61 1.55 -0.97 5.63
N LEU A 62 2.87 -0.87 5.46
CA LEU A 62 3.79 -1.99 5.65
C LEU A 62 3.72 -2.53 7.09
N LEU A 63 3.78 -1.65 8.10
CA LEU A 63 3.64 -2.04 9.50
C LEU A 63 2.30 -2.72 9.77
N TYR A 64 1.22 -2.22 9.16
CA TYR A 64 -0.09 -2.83 9.26
C TYR A 64 -0.12 -4.24 8.66
N VAL A 65 0.48 -4.45 7.47
CA VAL A 65 0.58 -5.76 6.84
C VAL A 65 1.36 -6.74 7.74
N PHE A 66 2.43 -6.28 8.40
CA PHE A 66 3.15 -7.09 9.39
C PHE A 66 2.27 -7.52 10.57
N VAL A 67 1.44 -6.62 11.10
CA VAL A 67 0.46 -6.98 12.15
C VAL A 67 -0.56 -7.98 11.63
N GLY A 68 -0.97 -7.86 10.35
CA GLY A 68 -1.87 -8.79 9.69
C GLY A 68 -1.34 -10.22 9.55
N LEU A 69 -0.02 -10.43 9.57
CA LEU A 69 0.60 -11.76 9.59
C LEU A 69 0.26 -12.57 10.86
N PHE A 70 -0.18 -11.93 11.94
CA PHE A 70 -0.66 -12.62 13.15
C PHE A 70 -2.16 -12.94 13.11
N SER A 71 -2.84 -12.66 12.00
CA SER A 71 -4.26 -12.96 11.82
C SER A 71 -4.50 -14.39 11.33
N SER A 72 -5.75 -14.86 11.40
CA SER A 72 -6.15 -16.16 10.85
C SER A 72 -6.01 -16.24 9.32
N GLN A 73 -5.80 -15.12 8.64
CA GLN A 73 -5.66 -15.02 7.18
C GLN A 73 -4.26 -14.53 6.79
N TRP A 74 -3.25 -14.88 7.59
CA TRP A 74 -1.86 -14.45 7.44
C TRP A 74 -1.29 -14.68 6.04
N PHE A 75 -1.70 -15.75 5.35
CA PHE A 75 -1.22 -16.08 4.00
C PHE A 75 -1.56 -14.99 2.96
N LEU A 76 -2.70 -14.30 3.11
CA LEU A 76 -3.08 -13.19 2.22
C LEU A 76 -2.23 -11.94 2.49
N PHE A 77 -1.93 -11.67 3.77
CA PHE A 77 -1.01 -10.60 4.14
C PHE A 77 0.42 -10.90 3.66
N LEU A 78 0.83 -12.17 3.69
CA LEU A 78 2.12 -12.61 3.13
C LEU A 78 2.18 -12.40 1.61
N LEU A 79 1.09 -12.64 0.89
CA LEU A 79 0.99 -12.34 -0.54
C LEU A 79 1.21 -10.84 -0.81
N VAL A 80 0.49 -9.96 -0.10
CA VAL A 80 0.65 -8.49 -0.22
C VAL A 80 2.07 -8.04 0.11
N LEU A 81 2.68 -8.63 1.14
CA LEU A 81 4.06 -8.35 1.54
C LEU A 81 5.06 -8.82 0.46
N GLY A 82 4.88 -10.01 -0.10
CA GLY A 82 5.71 -10.53 -1.19
C GLY A 82 5.65 -9.65 -2.43
N MET A 83 4.46 -9.18 -2.80
CA MET A 83 4.30 -8.24 -3.90
C MET A 83 5.01 -6.91 -3.65
N SER A 84 5.12 -6.47 -2.40
CA SER A 84 5.76 -5.20 -2.03
C SER A 84 7.25 -5.14 -2.39
N PHE A 85 7.95 -6.28 -2.42
CA PHE A 85 9.36 -6.37 -2.80
C PHE A 85 9.61 -6.27 -4.32
N ILE A 86 8.58 -6.42 -5.15
CA ILE A 86 8.73 -6.35 -6.60
C ILE A 86 8.90 -4.88 -7.03
N PRO A 87 10.00 -4.50 -7.71
CA PRO A 87 10.19 -3.13 -8.15
C PRO A 87 9.16 -2.76 -9.24
N LYS A 88 8.45 -1.66 -9.01
CA LYS A 88 7.39 -1.14 -9.89
C LYS A 88 7.85 0.17 -10.54
N ASP A 89 8.63 0.04 -11.60
CA ASP A 89 9.27 1.19 -12.27
C ASP A 89 8.35 1.94 -13.26
N THR A 90 7.21 1.34 -13.58
CA THR A 90 6.23 1.87 -14.55
C THR A 90 4.87 2.03 -13.89
N ALA A 91 4.12 3.06 -14.28
CA ALA A 91 2.76 3.30 -13.80
C ALA A 91 1.84 2.09 -14.04
N THR A 92 1.98 1.38 -15.16
CA THR A 92 1.18 0.18 -15.48
C THR A 92 1.41 -0.96 -14.47
N LYS A 93 2.68 -1.28 -14.17
CA LYS A 93 3.02 -2.29 -13.14
C LYS A 93 2.51 -1.86 -11.76
N ARG A 94 2.59 -0.57 -11.42
CA ARG A 94 2.06 -0.04 -10.16
C ARG A 94 0.53 -0.15 -10.10
N LYS A 95 -0.18 0.20 -11.17
CA LYS A 95 -1.64 0.07 -11.25
C LYS A 95 -2.08 -1.39 -11.11
N ALA A 96 -1.40 -2.32 -11.78
CA ALA A 96 -1.68 -3.76 -11.66
C ALA A 96 -1.47 -4.27 -10.23
N ASP A 97 -0.35 -3.93 -9.60
CA ASP A 97 -0.04 -4.26 -8.20
C ASP A 97 -1.13 -3.76 -7.25
N VAL A 98 -1.53 -2.49 -7.38
CA VAL A 98 -2.58 -1.87 -6.57
C VAL A 98 -3.93 -2.56 -6.75
N VAL A 99 -4.30 -2.94 -7.98
CA VAL A 99 -5.55 -3.69 -8.23
C VAL A 99 -5.52 -5.04 -7.52
N ILE A 100 -4.40 -5.77 -7.58
CA ILE A 100 -4.27 -7.06 -6.90
C ILE A 100 -4.35 -6.86 -5.38
N SER A 101 -3.66 -5.85 -4.82
CA SER A 101 -3.74 -5.50 -3.41
C SER A 101 -5.18 -5.21 -2.98
N ILE A 102 -5.92 -4.37 -3.73
CA ILE A 102 -7.33 -4.05 -3.42
C ILE A 102 -8.19 -5.31 -3.39
N VAL A 103 -8.05 -6.20 -4.38
CA VAL A 103 -8.82 -7.45 -4.45
C VAL A 103 -8.52 -8.33 -3.25
N VAL A 104 -7.24 -8.49 -2.88
CA VAL A 104 -6.82 -9.29 -1.73
C VAL A 104 -7.33 -8.68 -0.42
N LEU A 105 -7.18 -7.37 -0.22
CA LEU A 105 -7.66 -6.69 1.00
C LEU A 105 -9.19 -6.74 1.12
N LEU A 106 -9.92 -6.57 0.02
CA LEU A 106 -11.38 -6.74 0.00
C LEU A 106 -11.78 -8.17 0.35
N PHE A 107 -11.07 -9.17 -0.16
CA PHE A 107 -11.30 -10.55 0.19
C PHE A 107 -11.07 -10.79 1.69
N ILE A 108 -9.99 -10.24 2.28
CA ILE A 108 -9.74 -10.30 3.73
C ILE A 108 -10.91 -9.71 4.52
N LEU A 109 -11.37 -8.52 4.12
CA LEU A 109 -12.46 -7.80 4.78
C LEU A 109 -13.78 -8.57 4.69
N LEU A 110 -14.17 -9.02 3.49
CA LEU A 110 -15.40 -9.78 3.25
C LEU A 110 -15.37 -11.14 3.94
N ASN A 111 -14.22 -11.80 3.94
CA ASN A 111 -14.08 -13.10 4.58
C ASN A 111 -14.26 -13.00 6.10
N LYS A 112 -13.87 -11.88 6.71
CA LYS A 112 -14.09 -11.66 8.14
C LYS A 112 -15.55 -11.44 8.51
N TYR A 113 -16.31 -10.68 7.70
CA TYR A 113 -17.64 -10.21 8.07
C TYR A 113 -18.81 -10.97 7.43
N HIS A 114 -18.61 -11.61 6.28
CA HIS A 114 -19.72 -12.20 5.51
C HIS A 114 -19.46 -13.64 5.08
N LEU A 115 -18.25 -14.00 4.68
CA LEU A 115 -18.03 -15.29 4.01
C LEU A 115 -17.60 -16.41 4.98
N HIS A 116 -16.96 -16.10 6.12
CA HIS A 116 -16.50 -17.08 7.11
C HIS A 116 -15.80 -18.32 6.49
N ILE A 117 -15.11 -18.13 5.36
CA ILE A 117 -14.37 -19.20 4.68
C ILE A 117 -13.13 -19.48 5.52
N ASN A 118 -13.15 -20.60 6.22
CA ASN A 118 -11.96 -21.18 6.85
C ASN A 118 -11.09 -21.76 5.74
N LEU A 119 -9.99 -21.06 5.43
CA LEU A 119 -8.96 -21.61 4.56
C LEU A 119 -7.97 -22.49 5.31
N PHE A 120 -8.08 -22.60 6.65
CA PHE A 120 -7.61 -23.68 7.54
C PHE A 120 -8.38 -23.61 8.86
#